data_AF-A0A132EI53-F1
#
_entry.id   AF-A0A132EI53-F1
#
_cell.length_a   1.000
_cell.length_b   1.000
_cell.length_c   1.000
_cell.angle_alpha   90.00
_cell.angle_beta   90.00
_cell.angle_gamma   90.00
#
_symmetry.space_group_name_H-M   'P 1'
#
loop_
_entity.id
_entity.type
_entity.pdbx_description
1 polymer ?
#
loop_
_entity_poly.entity_id
_entity_poly.type
_entity_poly.pdbx_seq_one_letter_code
_entity_poly.pdbx_strand_id
1 'polypeptide(L)' 'MLTAATAGTFGAYDAATTGAAATANAIVQYASGYPAVGSVITLEWPCNTGIVVNPGTGGAVSVAFA' A
#
# COMPACT_ATOMS: atom_id res chain seq x y z
N MET A 1 8.60 15.53 6.95
CA MET A 1 9.31 14.34 7.46
C MET A 1 8.42 13.15 7.17
N LEU A 2 8.88 12.15 6.40
CA LEU A 2 8.09 10.94 6.16
C LEU A 2 8.15 10.06 7.40
N THR A 3 7.00 9.57 7.86
CA THR A 3 6.88 8.66 9.00
C THR A 3 6.41 7.29 8.53
N ALA A 4 6.94 6.22 9.12
CA ALA A 4 6.44 4.88 8.90
C ALA A 4 5.07 4.71 9.55
N ALA A 5 4.28 3.75 9.06
CA ALA A 5 3.05 3.35 9.73
C ALA A 5 3.35 2.87 11.15
N THR A 6 2.50 3.22 12.11
CA THR A 6 2.64 2.78 13.51
C THR A 6 1.53 1.84 13.95
N ALA A 7 0.45 1.75 13.18
CA ALA A 7 -0.67 0.84 13.40
C ALA A 7 -1.48 0.64 12.11
N GLY A 8 -2.48 -0.24 12.17
CA GLY A 8 -3.34 -0.55 11.03
C GLY A 8 -2.64 -1.44 10.01
N THR A 9 -3.11 -1.40 8.77
CA THR A 9 -2.54 -2.17 7.67
C THR A 9 -1.91 -1.22 6.66
N PHE A 10 -0.63 -1.43 6.38
CA PHE A 10 0.02 -0.79 5.25
C PHE A 10 -0.09 -1.73 4.03
N GLY A 11 -0.43 -1.23 2.86
CA GLY A 11 -0.48 -2.07 1.67
C GLY A 11 -0.90 -1.35 0.40
N ALA A 12 -0.76 -2.06 -0.71
CA ALA A 12 -1.31 -1.68 -2.01
C ALA A 12 -2.25 -2.78 -2.50
N TYR A 13 -3.38 -2.36 -3.07
CA TYR A 13 -4.48 -3.24 -3.43
C TYR A 13 -4.92 -2.95 -4.86
N ASP A 14 -5.36 -3.98 -5.57
CA ASP A 14 -6.06 -3.81 -6.83
C ASP A 14 -7.43 -3.16 -6.56
N ALA A 15 -7.68 -2.04 -7.25
CA ALA A 15 -8.92 -1.29 -7.16
C ALA A 15 -10.13 -2.00 -7.79
N ALA A 16 -9.92 -3.12 -8.50
CA ALA A 16 -10.98 -3.86 -9.17
C ALA A 16 -12.15 -4.14 -8.21
N THR A 17 -13.34 -3.70 -8.62
CA THR A 17 -14.65 -3.79 -7.94
C THR A 17 -14.94 -2.89 -6.74
N THR A 18 -14.02 -2.69 -5.80
CA THR A 18 -14.35 -1.98 -4.54
C THR A 18 -13.87 -0.53 -4.49
N GLY A 19 -12.87 -0.14 -5.28
CA GLY A 19 -12.24 1.18 -5.17
C GLY A 19 -11.64 1.46 -3.78
N ALA A 20 -11.43 0.42 -2.97
CA ALA A 20 -10.99 0.52 -1.59
C ALA A 20 -9.92 -0.54 -1.27
N ALA A 21 -9.23 -0.36 -0.13
CA ALA A 21 -8.25 -1.30 0.37
C ALA A 21 -8.93 -2.57 0.93
N ALA A 22 -9.25 -3.52 0.06
CA ALA A 22 -9.86 -4.79 0.41
C ALA A 22 -8.80 -5.91 0.44
N THR A 23 -8.68 -6.64 1.55
CA THR A 23 -7.68 -7.71 1.74
C THR A 23 -7.69 -8.76 0.62
N ALA A 24 -8.86 -9.09 0.08
CA ALA A 24 -9.01 -10.04 -1.03
C ALA A 24 -8.30 -9.59 -2.32
N ASN A 25 -8.03 -8.30 -2.45
CA ASN A 25 -7.37 -7.68 -3.60
C ASN A 25 -5.95 -7.19 -3.26
N ALA A 26 -5.36 -7.65 -2.15
CA ALA A 26 -4.03 -7.22 -1.75
C ALA A 26 -2.98 -7.68 -2.76
N ILE A 27 -2.22 -6.71 -3.30
CA ILE A 27 -1.02 -6.97 -4.11
C ILE A 27 0.18 -7.10 -3.16
N VAL A 28 0.23 -6.23 -2.14
CA VAL A 28 1.17 -6.32 -1.03
C VAL A 28 0.50 -5.80 0.23
N GLN A 29 0.74 -6.46 1.37
CA GLN A 29 0.15 -6.07 2.64
C GLN A 29 1.06 -6.41 3.82
N TYR A 30 1.16 -5.48 4.76
CA TYR A 30 1.86 -5.61 6.02
C TYR A 30 0.90 -5.29 7.15
N ALA A 31 0.47 -6.33 7.88
CA ALA A 31 -0.35 -6.19 9.08
C ALA A 31 0.49 -5.82 10.32
N SER A 32 1.79 -6.14 10.28
CA SER A 32 2.81 -5.81 11.28
C SER A 32 4.18 -5.83 10.61
N GLY A 33 5.23 -5.37 11.30
CA GLY A 33 6.58 -5.31 10.74
C GLY A 33 6.68 -4.37 9.54
N TYR A 34 6.09 -3.17 9.66
CA TYR A 34 5.98 -2.22 8.57
C TYR A 34 7.34 -1.87 7.95
N PRO A 35 7.40 -1.66 6.63
CA PRO A 35 8.63 -1.26 5.96
C PRO A 35 9.15 0.07 6.53
N ALA A 36 10.47 0.18 6.60
CA ALA A 36 11.13 1.41 7.02
C ALA A 36 10.89 2.54 6.02
N VAL A 37 10.98 3.78 6.48
CA VAL A 37 10.94 4.96 5.60
C VAL A 37 12.10 4.87 4.60
N GLY A 38 11.81 5.08 3.31
CA GLY A 38 12.80 4.99 2.23
C GLY A 38 12.93 3.61 1.58
N SER A 39 12.19 2.60 2.07
CA SER A 39 12.10 1.31 1.37
C SER A 39 11.35 1.45 0.04
N VAL A 40 11.88 0.78 -0.98
CA VAL A 40 11.19 0.59 -2.27
C VAL A 40 10.44 -0.74 -2.21
N ILE A 41 9.14 -0.71 -2.49
CA ILE A 41 8.30 -1.90 -2.53
C ILE A 41 7.93 -2.14 -3.98
N THR A 42 8.45 -3.22 -4.56
CA THR A 42 8.08 -3.67 -5.89
C THR A 42 6.69 -4.29 -5.83
N LEU A 43 5.76 -3.76 -6.61
CA LEU A 43 4.44 -4.34 -6.78
C LEU A 43 4.53 -5.35 -7.93
N GLU A 44 4.34 -6.65 -7.64
CA GLU A 44 4.25 -7.67 -8.70
C GLU A 44 2.86 -7.59 -9.35
N TRP A 45 2.85 -7.18 -10.62
CA TRP A 45 1.68 -6.98 -11.46
C TRP A 45 1.06 -8.31 -11.92
N PRO A 46 -0.27 -8.37 -12.19
CA PRO A 46 -1.08 -7.27 -12.72
C PRO A 46 -2.08 -6.63 -11.74
N CYS A 47 -2.16 -5.30 -11.77
CA CYS A 47 -3.33 -4.53 -11.34
C CYS A 47 -4.27 -4.39 -12.54
N ASN A 48 -5.51 -4.84 -12.41
CA ASN A 48 -6.45 -4.95 -13.52
C ASN A 48 -7.18 -3.62 -13.80
N THR A 49 -7.45 -2.81 -12.76
CA THR A 49 -8.26 -1.58 -12.91
C THR A 49 -7.62 -0.31 -12.32
N GLY A 50 -6.76 -0.45 -11.31
CA GLY A 50 -6.09 0.67 -10.64
C GLY A 50 -5.45 0.23 -9.31
N ILE A 51 -4.80 1.15 -8.61
CA ILE A 51 -4.15 0.88 -7.32
C ILE A 51 -4.77 1.74 -6.23
N VAL A 52 -5.17 1.11 -5.13
CA VAL A 52 -5.47 1.79 -3.86
C VAL A 52 -4.30 1.57 -2.92
N VAL A 53 -3.77 2.67 -2.37
CA VAL A 53 -2.69 2.61 -1.37
C VAL A 53 -3.27 2.91 0.00
N ASN A 54 -3.10 2.00 0.94
CA ASN A 54 -3.34 2.24 2.36
C ASN A 54 -2.00 2.51 3.05
N PRO A 55 -1.72 3.75 3.50
CA PRO A 55 -0.47 4.06 4.18
C PRO A 55 -0.43 3.54 5.63
N GLY A 56 -1.50 2.93 6.13
CA GLY A 56 -1.65 2.63 7.56
C GLY A 56 -1.82 3.89 8.41
N THR A 57 -1.89 3.72 9.72
CA THR A 57 -2.06 4.84 10.66
C THR A 57 -0.76 5.62 10.80
N GLY A 58 -0.80 6.93 10.50
CA GLY A 58 0.35 7.83 10.64
C GLY A 58 1.44 7.64 9.57
N GLY A 59 1.27 6.69 8.65
CA GLY A 59 2.16 6.50 7.52
C GLY A 59 1.89 7.53 6.42
N ALA A 60 2.91 7.77 5.61
CA ALA A 60 2.79 8.55 4.38
C ALA A 60 3.41 7.77 3.21
N VAL A 61 2.81 7.89 2.03
CA VAL A 61 3.32 7.27 0.80
C VAL A 61 3.49 8.35 -0.26
N SER A 62 4.63 8.31 -0.95
CA SER A 62 4.89 9.14 -2.13
C SER A 62 4.78 8.26 -3.37
N VAL A 63 3.98 8.70 -4.34
CA VAL A 63 3.80 7.99 -5.62
C VAL A 63 4.49 8.80 -6.71
N ALA A 64 5.36 8.14 -7.47
CA ALA A 64 5.99 8.71 -8.66
C ALA A 64 5.65 7.81 -9.86
N PHE A 65 5.30 8.43 -10.98
CA PHE A 65 5.03 7.78 -12.25
C PHE A 65 5.81 8.51 -13.36
N ALA A 66 6.14 7.80 -14.44
CA ALA A 66 6.80 8.36 -15.61
C ALA A 66 5.80 9.00 -16.57
#